data_AF-A0A434LWS9-F1
#
_entry.id   AF-A0A434LWS9-F1
#
_cell.length_a   1.000
_cell.length_b   1.000
_cell.length_c   1.000
_cell.angle_alpha   90.00
_cell.angle_beta   90.00
_cell.angle_gamma   90.00
#
_symmetry.space_group_name_H-M   'P 1'
#
loop_
_entity.id
_entity.type
_entity.pdbx_description
1 polymer ?
#
loop_
_entity_poly.entity_id
_entity_poly.type
_entity_poly.pdbx_seq_one_letter_code
_entity_poly.pdbx_strand_id
1 'polypeptide(L)'
;MAGYSMDLRERVVAAVKTDGLSRRAAAARFGVSYSAAIEWLKRVEETGSAAPRQVGGYKPKKLSGAWRDWLIERCHDRDFTCAALWPNLASVA
;
A
#
# COMPACT_ATOMS: atom_id res chain seq x y z
N MET A 1 -1.28 -9.24 8.06
CA MET A 1 -2.30 -9.93 7.24
C MET A 1 -1.95 -9.71 5.78
N ALA A 2 -1.51 -10.73 5.05
CA ALA A 2 -1.28 -10.61 3.61
C ALA A 2 -2.63 -10.60 2.88
N GLY A 3 -2.80 -9.73 1.88
CA GLY A 3 -4.02 -9.71 1.07
C GLY A 3 -4.09 -10.91 0.12
N TYR A 4 -5.29 -11.20 -0.40
CA TYR A 4 -5.47 -12.18 -1.48
C TYR A 4 -4.56 -11.89 -2.69
N SER A 5 -4.04 -12.95 -3.33
CA SER A 5 -3.19 -12.86 -4.51
C SER A 5 -3.90 -12.18 -5.70
N MET A 6 -3.11 -11.63 -6.62
CA MET A 6 -3.65 -10.99 -7.82
C MET A 6 -4.36 -11.97 -8.75
N ASP A 7 -3.76 -13.15 -8.98
CA ASP A 7 -4.37 -14.20 -9.79
C ASP A 7 -5.79 -14.56 -9.32
N LEU A 8 -5.99 -14.73 -8.01
CA LEU A 8 -7.29 -15.06 -7.46
C LEU A 8 -8.33 -13.96 -7.74
N ARG A 9 -7.93 -12.70 -7.59
CA ARG A 9 -8.79 -11.54 -7.85
C ARG A 9 -9.18 -11.46 -9.33
N GLU A 10 -8.21 -11.63 -10.22
CA GLU A 10 -8.39 -11.58 -11.66
C GLU A 10 -9.29 -12.70 -12.16
N ARG A 11 -9.12 -13.93 -11.66
CA ARG A 11 -9.99 -15.07 -12.00
C ARG A 11 -11.43 -14.87 -11.54
N VAL A 12 -11.63 -14.28 -10.36
CA VAL A 12 -12.99 -13.96 -9.87
C VAL A 12 -13.64 -12.87 -10.73
N VAL A 13 -12.88 -11.86 -11.15
CA VAL A 13 -13.36 -10.80 -12.05
C VAL A 13 -13.69 -11.36 -13.44
N ALA A 14 -12.81 -12.20 -14.00
CA ALA A 14 -13.02 -12.86 -15.29
C ALA A 14 -14.25 -13.77 -15.27
N ALA A 15 -14.46 -14.53 -14.20
CA ALA A 15 -15.66 -15.34 -14.05
C ALA A 15 -16.96 -14.53 -14.10
N VAL A 16 -16.97 -13.29 -13.60
CA VAL A 16 -18.15 -12.44 -13.68
C VAL A 16 -18.27 -11.71 -15.01
N LYS A 17 -17.18 -11.12 -15.51
CA LYS A 17 -17.20 -10.29 -16.73
C LYS A 17 -17.19 -11.10 -18.03
N THR A 18 -16.53 -12.26 -18.03
CA THR A 18 -16.33 -13.10 -19.21
C THR A 18 -17.25 -14.33 -19.16
N ASP A 19 -17.27 -15.07 -18.05
CA ASP A 19 -18.11 -16.28 -17.95
C ASP A 19 -19.58 -15.95 -17.60
N GLY A 20 -19.91 -14.69 -17.33
CA GLY A 20 -21.27 -14.23 -17.03
C GLY A 20 -21.84 -14.69 -15.67
N LEU A 21 -21.00 -15.20 -14.77
CA LEU A 21 -21.43 -15.63 -13.44
C LEU A 21 -21.91 -14.45 -12.61
N SER A 22 -22.89 -14.69 -11.73
CA SER A 22 -23.22 -13.71 -10.70
C SER A 22 -22.03 -13.55 -9.73
N ARG A 23 -21.93 -12.36 -9.11
CA ARG A 23 -20.90 -12.07 -8.09
C ARG A 23 -20.90 -13.09 -6.94
N ARG A 24 -22.10 -13.60 -6.60
CA ARG A 24 -22.29 -14.62 -5.56
C ARG A 24 -21.83 -16.01 -6.02
N ALA A 25 -22.13 -16.38 -7.25
CA ALA A 25 -21.68 -17.64 -7.83
C ALA A 25 -20.16 -17.68 -8.01
N ALA A 26 -19.54 -16.58 -8.47
CA ALA A 26 -18.09 -16.45 -8.54
C ALA A 26 -17.44 -16.56 -7.15
N ALA A 27 -17.98 -15.88 -6.14
CA ALA A 27 -17.46 -15.97 -4.77
C ALA A 27 -17.47 -17.41 -4.23
N ALA A 28 -18.59 -18.13 -4.44
CA ALA A 28 -18.70 -19.55 -4.07
C ALA A 28 -17.72 -20.44 -4.84
N ARG A 29 -17.55 -20.22 -6.16
CA ARG A 29 -16.63 -21.00 -7.01
C ARG A 29 -15.17 -20.90 -6.57
N PHE A 30 -14.75 -19.72 -6.11
CA PHE A 30 -13.35 -19.46 -5.73
C PHE A 30 -13.10 -19.46 -4.22
N GLY A 31 -14.12 -19.77 -3.41
CA GLY A 31 -13.99 -19.84 -1.95
C GLY A 31 -13.66 -18.51 -1.28
N VAL A 32 -14.12 -17.38 -1.85
CA VAL A 32 -13.91 -16.03 -1.29
C VAL A 32 -15.21 -15.48 -0.73
N SER A 33 -15.12 -14.50 0.17
CA SER A 33 -16.32 -13.84 0.69
C SER A 33 -17.06 -13.10 -0.42
N TYR A 34 -18.39 -13.04 -0.32
CA TYR A 34 -19.22 -12.29 -1.26
C TYR A 34 -18.84 -10.80 -1.32
N SER A 35 -18.51 -10.20 -0.17
CA SER A 35 -18.05 -8.82 -0.08
C SER A 35 -16.74 -8.57 -0.82
N ALA A 36 -15.79 -9.51 -0.77
CA ALA A 36 -14.53 -9.38 -1.49
C ALA A 36 -14.75 -9.38 -3.01
N ALA A 37 -15.58 -10.30 -3.51
CA ALA A 37 -15.93 -10.35 -4.93
C ALA A 37 -16.61 -9.06 -5.42
N ILE A 38 -17.51 -8.48 -4.62
CA ILE A 38 -18.13 -7.17 -4.93
C ILE A 38 -17.07 -6.08 -5.01
N GLU A 39 -16.22 -5.97 -4.00
CA GLU A 39 -15.22 -4.92 -3.90
C GLU A 39 -14.21 -4.97 -5.06
N TRP A 40 -13.78 -6.16 -5.47
CA TRP A 40 -12.86 -6.32 -6.59
C TRP A 40 -13.49 -5.90 -7.92
N LEU A 41 -14.75 -6.26 -8.16
CA LEU A 41 -15.46 -5.85 -9.38
C LEU A 41 -15.70 -4.34 -9.43
N LYS A 42 -16.19 -3.77 -8.32
CA LYS A 42 -16.36 -2.32 -8.18
C LYS A 42 -15.05 -1.60 -8.48
N ARG A 43 -13.95 -2.08 -7.95
CA ARG A 43 -12.63 -1.47 -8.18
C ARG A 43 -12.18 -1.57 -9.64
N VAL A 44 -12.41 -2.70 -10.30
CA VAL A 44 -12.10 -2.82 -11.74
C VAL A 44 -12.99 -1.89 -12.57
N GLU A 45 -14.25 -1.68 -12.19
CA GLU A 45 -15.14 -0.71 -12.84
C GLU A 45 -14.66 0.74 -12.62
N GLU A 46 -14.16 1.08 -11.43
CA GLU A 46 -13.70 2.44 -11.09
C GLU A 46 -12.28 2.77 -11.60
N THR A 47 -11.37 1.80 -11.58
CA THR A 47 -9.92 2.03 -11.79
C THR A 47 -9.30 1.17 -12.89
N GLY A 48 -10.05 0.21 -13.46
CA GLY A 48 -9.54 -0.74 -14.44
C GLY A 48 -8.74 -1.92 -13.85
N SER A 49 -8.47 -1.94 -12.54
CA SER A 49 -7.64 -2.97 -11.91
C SER A 49 -8.23 -3.52 -10.60
N ALA A 50 -8.05 -4.81 -10.34
CA ALA A 50 -8.40 -5.45 -9.07
C ALA A 50 -7.28 -5.31 -8.01
N ALA A 51 -6.18 -4.65 -8.37
CA ALA A 51 -5.01 -4.50 -7.52
C ALA A 51 -5.35 -3.80 -6.21
N PRO A 52 -4.90 -4.30 -5.05
CA PRO A 52 -5.16 -3.65 -3.77
C PRO A 52 -4.58 -2.23 -3.75
N ARG A 53 -5.14 -1.37 -2.89
CA ARG A 53 -4.53 -0.05 -2.67
C ARG A 53 -3.19 -0.24 -1.98
N GLN A 54 -2.27 0.68 -2.20
CA GLN A 54 -1.01 0.71 -1.47
C GLN A 54 -1.29 0.68 0.04
N VAL A 55 -0.84 -0.39 0.70
CA VAL A 55 -0.92 -0.54 2.15
C VAL A 55 0.39 -0.01 2.75
N GLY A 56 0.33 1.10 3.48
CA GLY A 56 1.52 1.78 4.01
C GLY A 56 2.17 2.77 3.03
N GLY A 57 3.08 3.60 3.52
CA GLY A 57 3.79 4.60 2.70
C GLY A 57 3.03 5.90 2.41
N TYR A 58 1.81 6.06 2.91
CA TYR A 58 1.07 7.33 2.83
C TYR A 58 1.62 8.42 3.77
N LYS A 59 2.35 8.05 4.83
CA LYS A 59 2.98 9.03 5.71
C LYS A 59 4.30 9.52 5.08
N PRO A 60 4.44 10.82 4.78
CA PRO A 60 5.73 11.37 4.38
C PRO A 60 6.76 11.13 5.49
N LYS A 61 8.01 10.86 5.10
CA LYS A 61 9.11 10.72 6.05
C LYS A 61 9.32 12.06 6.76
N LYS A 62 9.35 12.07 8.08
CA LYS A 62 9.62 13.29 8.86
C LYS A 62 11.02 13.86 8.60
N LEU A 63 11.98 12.99 8.27
CA LEU A 63 13.34 13.34 7.87
C LEU A 63 13.45 13.20 6.36
N SER A 64 13.31 14.31 5.64
CA SER A 64 13.36 14.38 4.17
C SER A 64 13.98 15.69 3.70
N GLY A 65 14.46 15.73 2.46
CA GLY A 65 15.11 16.91 1.88
C GLY A 65 16.40 17.26 2.63
N ALA A 66 16.68 18.55 2.76
CA ALA A 66 17.90 19.06 3.40
C ALA A 66 18.16 18.47 4.80
N TRP A 67 17.10 18.18 5.56
CA TRP A 67 17.22 17.54 6.88
C TRP A 67 17.78 16.13 6.83
N ARG A 68 17.42 15.37 5.79
CA ARG A 68 17.97 14.03 5.58
C ARG A 68 19.44 14.12 5.21
N ASP A 69 19.78 15.03 4.31
CA ASP A 69 21.13 15.16 3.78
C ASP A 69 22.10 15.62 4.87
N TRP A 70 21.70 16.62 5.67
CA TRP A 70 22.45 17.07 6.85
C TRP A 70 22.68 15.94 7.86
N LEU A 71 21.66 15.12 8.14
CA LEU A 71 21.78 14.01 9.09
C LEU A 71 22.76 12.94 8.58
N ILE A 72 22.73 12.64 7.27
CA ILE A 72 23.63 11.67 6.64
C ILE A 72 25.07 12.16 6.70
N GLU A 73 25.33 13.41 6.32
CA GLU A 73 26.67 14.02 6.38
C GLU A 73 27.24 13.94 7.80
N ARG A 74 26.42 14.26 8.79
CA ARG A 74 26.84 14.27 10.19
C ARG A 74 27.12 12.87 10.76
N CYS A 75 26.39 11.84 10.30
CA CYS A 75 26.70 10.45 10.64
C CYS A 75 28.06 10.01 10.11
N HIS A 76 28.53 10.58 9.00
CA HIS A 76 29.85 10.28 8.46
C HIS A 76 30.99 11.00 9.20
N ASP A 77 30.71 12.18 9.76
CA ASP A 77 31.69 13.00 10.47
C ASP A 77 32.02 12.44 11.87
N ARG A 78 30.99 12.07 12.65
CA ARG A 78 31.18 11.62 14.04
C ARG A 78 29.99 10.88 14.63
N ASP A 79 30.26 10.01 15.60
CA ASP A 79 29.22 9.42 16.44
C ASP A 79 28.53 10.49 17.30
N PHE A 80 27.21 10.38 17.43
CA PHE A 80 26.40 11.24 18.29
C PHE A 80 25.22 10.47 18.89
N THR A 81 24.66 11.02 19.97
CA THR A 81 23.44 10.48 20.60
C THR A 81 22.20 11.25 20.11
N CYS A 82 21.03 10.61 20.12
CA CYS A 82 19.77 11.29 19.77
C CYS A 82 19.49 12.52 20.66
N ALA A 83 19.92 12.51 21.92
CA ALA A 83 19.80 13.65 22.82
C ALA A 83 20.67 14.84 22.37
N ALA A 84 21.84 14.58 21.77
CA ALA A 84 22.70 15.61 21.21
C ALA A 84 22.19 16.19 19.87
N LEU A 85 21.26 15.51 19.19
CA LEU A 85 20.62 16.00 17.97
C LEU A 85 19.53 17.04 18.26
N TRP A 86 18.71 16.83 19.29
CA TRP A 86 17.54 17.66 19.58
C TRP A 86 17.81 19.19 19.65
N PRO A 87 18.91 19.67 20.28
CA PRO A 87 19.22 21.09 20.33
C PRO A 87 19.53 21.71 18.97
N ASN A 88 20.11 20.94 18.04
CA ASN A 88 20.52 21.41 16.71
C ASN A 88 19.40 21.32 15.67
N LEU A 89 18.31 20.59 15.98
CA LEU A 89 17.13 20.51 15.12
C LEU A 89 16.31 21.81 15.08
N ALA A 90 16.52 22.73 16.04
CA ALA A 90 15.81 24.01 16.08
C ALA A 90 16.45 25.10 15.20
N SER A 91 17.68 24.90 14.71
CA SER A 91 18.49 25.95 14.06
C SER A 91 18.70 25.77 12.54
N VAL A 92 18.10 24.75 11.91
CA VAL A 92 18.19 24.52 10.45
C VAL A 92 16.84 24.77 9.74
N ALA A 93 16.04 25.69 10.28
CA ALA A 93 14.83 26.24 9.64
C ALA A 93 15.16 27.60 9.02
#